data_AF-A0A9X4NS41-F1
#
_entry.id   AF-A0A9X4NS41-F1
#
_cell.length_a   1.000
_cell.length_b   1.000
_cell.length_c   1.000
_cell.angle_alpha   90.00
_cell.angle_beta   90.00
_cell.angle_gamma   90.00
#
_symmetry.space_group_name_H-M   'P 1'
#
loop_
_entity.id
_entity.type
_entity.pdbx_description
1 polymer ?
#
loop_
_entity_poly.entity_id
_entity_poly.type
_entity_poly.pdbx_seq_one_letter_code
_entity_poly.pdbx_strand_id
1 'polypeptide(L)'
;MDADPTDFILSELRQAFPASQYPDWTFVCGSAITSRVHDVTTILASNSTQVRNAVVQSLSEQWLAAYGPLNGVVFDMLVNFIKNCHSYPCMEVRNRALIVSNVALDTPTHSLGTDQMTCEKYFVSNEDFVLYDTTGRQDVVTEQMTAYPFIDLSDGDLKASAKDKYAIFRQNYGPENFPQYVDFGVEVCLDHSDVRLRRNIDNEPWPQAVDALHVQIIPSCGMQIAAPSVAADAMGFVFNCDGQYALDTSNGTACQGVQNSVQCVYANYLDASNPAYAGHTQLARVQQPAVGGDPNRSGASNASFQTLGTQDMAILSVPAVPELAQCFAGGPGAVHIYGLKSPYDFYA
;
A
#
# COMPACT_ATOMS: atom_id res chain seq x y z
N MET A 1 25.66 15.60 3.00
CA MET A 1 24.77 14.44 2.90
C MET A 1 23.38 15.01 2.78
N ASP A 2 22.68 14.68 1.70
CA ASP A 2 21.37 15.25 1.43
C ASP A 2 20.34 14.68 2.42
N ALA A 3 19.34 15.50 2.75
CA ALA A 3 18.26 15.10 3.65
C ALA A 3 17.37 14.06 2.96
N ASP A 4 16.74 13.19 3.76
CA ASP A 4 15.75 12.25 3.24
C ASP A 4 14.53 13.02 2.71
N PRO A 5 14.16 12.90 1.41
CA PRO A 5 13.04 13.63 0.83
C PRO A 5 11.70 13.42 1.55
N THR A 6 11.54 12.30 2.27
CA THR A 6 10.30 12.06 3.04
C THR A 6 10.07 13.08 4.14
N ASP A 7 11.14 13.64 4.72
CA ASP A 7 11.00 14.65 5.77
C ASP A 7 10.43 15.95 5.20
N PHE A 8 10.83 16.30 3.98
CA PHE A 8 10.26 17.41 3.23
C PHE A 8 8.79 17.14 2.89
N ILE A 9 8.48 15.98 2.31
CA ILE A 9 7.10 15.61 1.92
C ILE A 9 6.16 15.63 3.13
N LEU A 10 6.56 15.04 4.26
CA LEU A 10 5.78 15.04 5.49
C LEU A 10 5.53 16.46 6.02
N SER A 11 6.54 17.35 5.95
CA SER A 11 6.40 18.76 6.31
C SER A 11 5.39 19.48 5.43
N GLU A 12 5.48 19.31 4.10
CA GLU A 12 4.56 19.94 3.15
C GLU A 12 3.12 19.43 3.34
N LEU A 13 2.92 18.11 3.53
CA LEU A 13 1.61 17.53 3.80
C LEU A 13 0.99 18.09 5.08
N ARG A 14 1.78 18.21 6.16
CA ARG A 14 1.32 18.80 7.42
C ARG A 14 0.89 20.25 7.25
N GLN A 15 1.60 21.03 6.44
CA GLN A 15 1.24 22.42 6.16
C GLN A 15 -0.01 22.53 5.28
N ALA A 16 -0.18 21.61 4.33
CA ALA A 16 -1.33 21.57 3.42
C ALA A 16 -2.63 21.17 4.13
N PHE A 17 -2.55 20.33 5.17
CA PHE A 17 -3.72 19.84 5.92
C PHE A 17 -3.66 20.24 7.41
N PRO A 18 -3.80 21.55 7.74
CA PRO A 18 -3.71 22.01 9.11
C PRO A 18 -4.93 21.57 9.93
N ALA A 19 -4.70 21.25 11.21
CA ALA A 19 -5.74 20.80 12.13
C ALA A 19 -6.92 21.78 12.29
N SER A 20 -6.70 23.08 12.05
CA SER A 20 -7.75 24.10 12.09
C SER A 20 -8.77 23.97 10.96
N GLN A 21 -8.42 23.31 9.86
CA GLN A 21 -9.29 23.07 8.70
C GLN A 21 -9.75 21.62 8.60
N TYR A 22 -8.90 20.69 9.03
CA TYR A 22 -9.14 19.24 8.96
C TYR A 22 -8.99 18.63 10.36
N PRO A 23 -9.92 18.84 11.30
CA PRO A 23 -9.85 18.24 12.64
C PRO A 23 -9.95 16.70 12.56
N ASP A 24 -9.32 16.01 13.52
CA ASP A 24 -9.42 14.56 13.75
C ASP A 24 -9.21 13.69 12.49
N TRP A 25 -8.15 14.01 11.75
CA TRP A 25 -7.81 13.47 10.46
C TRP A 25 -6.47 12.74 10.47
N THR A 26 -6.40 11.65 9.71
CA THR A 26 -5.17 10.90 9.43
C THR A 26 -5.07 10.62 7.95
N PHE A 27 -3.98 11.05 7.35
CA PHE A 27 -3.62 10.77 5.97
C PHE A 27 -2.56 9.68 5.93
N VAL A 28 -2.77 8.69 5.07
CA VAL A 28 -1.79 7.65 4.75
C VAL A 28 -1.56 7.66 3.25
N CYS A 29 -0.33 7.94 2.83
CA CYS A 29 0.09 7.96 1.43
C CYS A 29 1.17 6.90 1.19
N GLY A 30 0.84 5.88 0.42
CA GLY A 30 1.83 5.00 -0.21
C GLY A 30 1.72 5.15 -1.73
N SER A 31 2.79 5.04 -2.51
CA SER A 31 4.18 4.69 -2.14
C SER A 31 5.13 5.89 -2.28
N ALA A 32 5.99 6.13 -1.29
CA ALA A 32 7.12 7.06 -1.38
C ALA A 32 8.44 6.29 -1.52
N ILE A 33 8.95 6.20 -2.75
CA ILE A 33 10.17 5.48 -3.08
C ILE A 33 11.39 6.39 -2.97
N THR A 34 12.42 5.93 -2.27
CA THR A 34 13.64 6.69 -2.01
C THR A 34 14.85 5.76 -1.97
N SER A 35 16.04 6.31 -2.19
CA SER A 35 17.28 5.56 -2.03
C SER A 35 18.35 6.45 -1.44
N ARG A 36 19.33 5.84 -0.78
CA ARG A 36 20.52 6.53 -0.30
C ARG A 36 21.75 5.90 -0.93
N VAL A 37 22.23 6.53 -2.00
CA VAL A 37 23.43 6.11 -2.74
C VAL A 37 24.42 7.26 -2.82
N HIS A 38 25.71 6.94 -2.92
CA HIS A 38 26.76 7.96 -3.07
C HIS A 38 26.69 8.69 -4.40
N ASP A 39 26.46 7.94 -5.49
CA ASP A 39 26.35 8.49 -6.84
C ASP A 39 25.42 7.60 -7.69
N VAL A 40 24.17 8.04 -7.84
CA VAL A 40 23.17 7.34 -8.65
C VAL A 40 23.56 7.30 -10.13
N THR A 41 24.25 8.33 -10.62
CA THR A 41 24.68 8.43 -12.03
C THR A 41 25.68 7.34 -12.35
N THR A 42 26.65 7.11 -11.45
CA THR A 42 27.62 6.01 -11.59
C THR A 42 26.93 4.64 -11.58
N ILE A 43 25.91 4.45 -10.74
CA ILE A 43 25.16 3.18 -10.69
C ILE A 43 24.40 2.95 -12.00
N LEU A 44 23.67 3.97 -12.47
CA LEU A 44 22.91 3.93 -13.73
C LEU A 44 23.81 3.68 -14.95
N ALA A 45 25.00 4.30 -14.97
CA ALA A 45 25.97 4.14 -16.05
C ALA A 45 26.79 2.83 -15.99
N SER A 46 26.70 2.07 -14.89
CA SER A 46 27.53 0.87 -14.73
C SER A 46 27.17 -0.24 -15.73
N ASN A 47 28.19 -1.01 -16.15
CA ASN A 47 27.98 -2.14 -17.06
C ASN A 47 27.04 -3.21 -16.46
N SER A 48 27.03 -3.38 -15.13
CA SER A 48 26.10 -4.28 -14.44
C SER A 48 24.64 -3.86 -14.71
N THR A 49 24.32 -2.58 -14.51
CA THR A 49 22.99 -2.03 -14.77
C THR A 49 22.61 -2.17 -16.25
N GLN A 50 23.50 -1.77 -17.17
CA GLN A 50 23.22 -1.83 -18.61
C GLN A 50 22.94 -3.26 -19.08
N VAL A 51 23.73 -4.25 -18.64
CA VAL A 51 23.53 -5.66 -19.01
C VAL A 51 22.21 -6.19 -18.44
N ARG A 52 21.88 -5.88 -17.18
CA ARG A 52 20.61 -6.31 -16.57
C ARG A 52 19.41 -5.77 -17.35
N ASN A 53 19.42 -4.49 -17.68
CA ASN A 53 18.35 -3.84 -18.43
C ASN A 53 18.23 -4.44 -19.85
N ALA A 54 19.35 -4.69 -20.54
CA ALA A 54 19.33 -5.31 -21.86
C ALA A 54 18.78 -6.75 -21.83
N VAL A 55 19.10 -7.54 -20.80
CA VAL A 55 18.56 -8.89 -20.63
C VAL A 55 17.06 -8.83 -20.36
N VAL A 56 16.61 -7.99 -19.43
CA VAL A 56 15.18 -7.83 -19.10
C VAL A 56 14.38 -7.33 -20.29
N GLN A 57 14.90 -6.33 -21.03
CA GLN A 57 14.26 -5.84 -22.24
C GLN A 57 14.11 -6.96 -23.27
N SER A 58 15.20 -7.68 -23.57
CA SER A 58 15.18 -8.78 -24.54
C SER A 58 14.18 -9.88 -24.14
N LEU A 59 14.20 -10.32 -22.88
CA LEU A 59 13.26 -11.32 -22.38
C LEU A 59 11.81 -10.82 -22.42
N SER A 60 11.57 -9.55 -22.11
CA SER A 60 10.23 -8.94 -22.17
C SER A 60 9.70 -8.89 -23.60
N GLU A 61 10.52 -8.46 -24.56
CA GLU A 61 10.18 -8.43 -25.99
C GLU A 61 9.90 -9.85 -26.53
N GLN A 62 10.73 -10.82 -26.15
CA GLN A 62 10.53 -12.23 -26.54
C GLN A 62 9.28 -12.82 -25.89
N TRP A 63 8.98 -12.49 -24.63
CA TRP A 63 7.78 -12.94 -23.95
C TRP A 63 6.53 -12.45 -24.68
N LEU A 64 6.46 -11.15 -25.02
CA LEU A 64 5.34 -10.57 -25.75
C LEU A 64 5.19 -11.14 -27.18
N ALA A 65 6.29 -11.57 -27.81
CA ALA A 65 6.28 -12.18 -29.14
C ALA A 65 6.00 -13.70 -29.13
N ALA A 66 6.31 -14.39 -28.02
CA ALA A 66 6.17 -15.84 -27.91
C ALA A 66 4.71 -16.25 -27.72
N TYR A 67 4.36 -17.43 -28.24
CA TYR A 67 3.03 -18.03 -28.11
C TYR A 67 3.09 -19.47 -27.62
N GLY A 68 1.98 -19.96 -27.05
CA GLY A 68 1.87 -21.32 -26.54
C GLY A 68 2.83 -21.59 -25.37
N PRO A 69 3.29 -22.84 -25.18
CA PRO A 69 4.15 -23.21 -24.05
C PRO A 69 5.46 -22.41 -23.95
N LEU A 70 5.99 -21.91 -25.07
CA LEU A 70 7.21 -21.11 -25.09
C LEU A 70 7.03 -19.76 -24.37
N ASN A 71 5.82 -19.17 -24.41
CA ASN A 71 5.52 -17.94 -23.69
C ASN A 71 5.78 -18.09 -22.18
N GLY A 72 5.31 -19.20 -21.59
CA GLY A 72 5.53 -19.51 -20.17
C GLY A 72 7.00 -19.72 -19.84
N VAL A 73 7.76 -20.42 -20.71
CA VAL A 73 9.20 -20.61 -20.52
C VAL A 73 9.96 -19.28 -20.49
N VAL A 74 9.67 -18.37 -21.43
CA VAL A 74 10.34 -17.06 -21.46
C VAL A 74 9.93 -16.20 -20.26
N PHE A 75 8.66 -16.25 -19.86
CA PHE A 75 8.18 -15.57 -18.66
C PHE A 75 8.90 -16.07 -17.39
N ASP A 76 9.06 -17.39 -17.23
CA ASP A 76 9.79 -17.97 -16.11
C ASP A 76 11.26 -17.55 -16.11
N MET A 77 11.90 -17.47 -17.29
CA MET A 77 13.28 -16.95 -17.41
C MET A 77 13.37 -15.49 -16.96
N LEU A 78 12.42 -14.64 -17.37
CA LEU A 78 12.34 -13.23 -16.96
C LEU A 78 12.20 -13.11 -15.44
N VAL A 79 11.21 -13.78 -14.85
CA VAL A 79 10.95 -13.75 -13.41
C VAL A 79 12.16 -14.25 -12.62
N ASN A 80 12.77 -15.37 -13.03
CA ASN A 80 13.94 -15.92 -12.34
C ASN A 80 15.16 -15.01 -12.47
N PHE A 81 15.36 -14.35 -13.62
CA PHE A 81 16.45 -13.40 -13.78
C PHE A 81 16.31 -12.21 -12.82
N ILE A 82 15.10 -11.63 -12.74
CA ILE A 82 14.80 -10.52 -11.82
C ILE A 82 14.99 -10.93 -10.36
N LYS A 83 14.43 -12.09 -9.94
CA LYS A 83 14.60 -12.61 -8.57
C LYS A 83 16.07 -12.79 -8.18
N ASN A 84 16.89 -13.28 -9.11
CA ASN A 84 18.34 -13.37 -8.88
C ASN A 84 18.93 -11.95 -8.71
N CYS A 85 18.57 -11.01 -9.58
CA CYS A 85 19.04 -9.63 -9.49
C CYS A 85 18.73 -8.97 -8.15
N HIS A 86 17.56 -9.25 -7.54
CA HIS A 86 17.18 -8.77 -6.20
C HIS A 86 18.08 -9.30 -5.08
N SER A 87 18.70 -10.47 -5.26
CA SER A 87 19.61 -11.05 -4.25
C SER A 87 20.98 -10.34 -4.20
N TYR A 88 21.30 -9.55 -5.23
CA TYR A 88 22.52 -8.74 -5.32
C TYR A 88 22.21 -7.45 -6.11
N PRO A 89 21.41 -6.54 -5.52
CA PRO A 89 20.91 -5.37 -6.21
C PRO A 89 22.04 -4.38 -6.50
N CYS A 90 21.84 -3.53 -7.51
CA CYS A 90 22.74 -2.40 -7.77
C CYS A 90 22.54 -1.27 -6.75
N MET A 91 21.35 -1.15 -6.18
CA MET A 91 21.03 -0.23 -5.09
C MET A 91 19.89 -0.77 -4.22
N GLU A 92 19.93 -0.47 -2.93
CA GLU A 92 18.76 -0.64 -2.07
C GLU A 92 17.85 0.57 -2.18
N VAL A 93 16.55 0.32 -2.20
CA VAL A 93 15.51 1.35 -2.26
C VAL A 93 14.52 1.11 -1.13
N ARG A 94 13.98 2.17 -0.55
CA ARG A 94 12.95 2.10 0.49
C ARG A 94 11.66 2.57 -0.12
N ASN A 95 10.64 1.73 -0.09
CA ASN A 95 9.27 2.11 -0.40
C ASN A 95 8.51 2.32 0.90
N ARG A 96 7.99 3.53 1.12
CA ARG A 96 7.39 3.94 2.39
C ARG A 96 5.96 4.40 2.22
N ALA A 97 5.11 4.05 3.19
CA ALA A 97 3.92 4.81 3.48
C ALA A 97 4.30 6.01 4.36
N LEU A 98 3.84 7.20 4.00
CA LEU A 98 3.96 8.43 4.76
C LEU A 98 2.63 8.71 5.46
N ILE A 99 2.69 8.93 6.77
CA ILE A 99 1.52 9.12 7.61
C ILE A 99 1.60 10.51 8.24
N VAL A 100 0.53 11.29 8.09
CA VAL A 100 0.37 12.59 8.75
C VAL A 100 -0.98 12.59 9.47
N SER A 101 -0.98 12.99 10.74
CA SER A 101 -2.21 13.07 11.53
C SER A 101 -2.17 14.29 12.43
N ASN A 102 -3.34 14.87 12.70
CA ASN A 102 -3.49 15.84 13.77
C ASN A 102 -4.02 15.21 15.07
N VAL A 103 -4.33 13.92 15.05
CA VAL A 103 -4.48 13.09 16.24
C VAL A 103 -3.10 12.54 16.58
N ALA A 104 -2.74 12.55 17.87
CA ALA A 104 -1.43 12.06 18.30
C ALA A 104 -1.22 10.61 17.85
N LEU A 105 -0.13 10.38 17.13
CA LEU A 105 0.32 9.06 16.71
C LEU A 105 1.28 8.51 17.77
N ASP A 106 0.94 7.35 18.28
CA ASP A 106 1.65 6.64 19.32
C ASP A 106 2.01 5.22 18.85
N THR A 107 2.80 4.52 19.65
CA THR A 107 2.93 3.07 19.47
C THR A 107 1.92 2.35 20.37
N PRO A 108 1.61 1.07 20.08
CA PRO A 108 0.80 0.27 20.99
C PRO A 108 1.42 0.14 22.39
N THR A 109 2.76 0.22 22.52
CA THR A 109 3.49 -0.03 23.78
C THR A 109 3.81 1.23 24.58
N HIS A 110 3.88 2.39 23.94
CA HIS A 110 4.20 3.66 24.57
C HIS A 110 3.78 4.87 23.71
N SER A 111 3.54 6.01 24.36
CA SER A 111 3.22 7.25 23.67
C SER A 111 4.46 7.88 23.02
N LEU A 112 4.30 8.34 21.79
CA LEU A 112 5.25 9.17 21.06
C LEU A 112 4.75 10.62 20.95
N GLY A 113 3.44 10.83 20.83
CA GLY A 113 2.83 12.16 20.68
C GLY A 113 3.24 12.89 19.39
N THR A 114 3.57 12.14 18.33
CA THR A 114 3.98 12.71 17.04
C THR A 114 2.78 12.92 16.12
N ASP A 115 2.90 13.82 15.16
CA ASP A 115 1.91 14.06 14.10
C ASP A 115 2.33 13.44 12.75
N GLN A 116 3.48 12.77 12.71
CA GLN A 116 4.05 12.17 11.51
C GLN A 116 4.66 10.80 11.81
N MET A 117 4.47 9.85 10.89
CA MET A 117 5.08 8.52 10.93
C MET A 117 5.41 8.03 9.51
N THR A 118 6.23 6.98 9.43
CA THR A 118 6.45 6.21 8.20
C THR A 118 6.36 4.72 8.47
N CYS A 119 5.91 3.94 7.49
CA CYS A 119 6.00 2.48 7.49
C CYS A 119 6.74 2.03 6.23
N GLU A 120 7.53 0.95 6.26
CA GLU A 120 8.29 0.47 5.10
C GLU A 120 7.63 -0.75 4.48
N LYS A 121 7.52 -0.79 3.17
CA LYS A 121 7.23 -1.99 2.39
C LYS A 121 8.42 -2.94 2.43
N TYR A 122 8.19 -4.25 2.50
CA TYR A 122 9.28 -5.23 2.32
C TYR A 122 9.07 -6.18 1.14
N PHE A 123 7.83 -6.45 0.75
CA PHE A 123 7.58 -7.40 -0.32
C PHE A 123 7.89 -6.76 -1.67
N VAL A 124 8.95 -7.20 -2.33
CA VAL A 124 9.33 -6.67 -3.64
C VAL A 124 8.28 -7.08 -4.67
N SER A 125 7.68 -6.10 -5.35
CA SER A 125 6.60 -6.31 -6.30
C SER A 125 6.99 -5.83 -7.69
N ASN A 126 6.55 -6.54 -8.74
CA ASN A 126 6.84 -6.16 -10.12
C ASN A 126 6.02 -4.93 -10.56
N GLU A 127 5.20 -4.40 -9.67
CA GLU A 127 4.33 -3.25 -9.83
C GLU A 127 5.01 -1.94 -9.38
N ASP A 128 6.10 -2.02 -8.60
CA ASP A 128 6.74 -0.84 -8.00
C ASP A 128 7.68 -0.11 -8.98
N PHE A 129 8.35 -0.85 -9.86
CA PHE A 129 9.28 -0.29 -10.84
C PHE A 129 8.99 -0.80 -12.25
N VAL A 130 9.38 0.00 -13.23
CA VAL A 130 9.33 -0.42 -14.64
C VAL A 130 10.41 -1.47 -14.92
N LEU A 131 10.10 -2.42 -15.80
CA LEU A 131 11.06 -3.45 -16.24
C LEU A 131 12.17 -2.85 -17.10
N TYR A 132 11.82 -1.94 -18.00
CA TYR A 132 12.76 -1.22 -18.86
C TYR A 132 12.13 0.08 -19.35
N ASP A 133 12.97 1.05 -19.70
CA ASP A 133 12.51 2.31 -20.29
C ASP A 133 12.21 2.13 -21.79
N THR A 134 11.09 2.70 -22.24
CA THR A 134 10.64 2.67 -23.64
C THR A 134 10.83 4.01 -24.36
N THR A 135 11.38 5.02 -23.67
CA THR A 135 11.48 6.40 -24.13
C THR A 135 12.89 6.82 -24.55
N GLY A 136 13.88 5.96 -24.33
CA GLY A 136 15.31 6.23 -24.56
C GLY A 136 16.01 6.93 -23.39
N ARG A 137 15.34 7.07 -22.23
CA ARG A 137 15.92 7.62 -21.01
C ARG A 137 16.92 6.65 -20.38
N GLN A 138 17.96 7.22 -19.79
CA GLN A 138 19.03 6.47 -19.10
C GLN A 138 19.05 6.73 -17.59
N ASP A 139 18.16 7.62 -17.12
CA ASP A 139 18.01 8.04 -15.73
C ASP A 139 16.83 7.34 -15.04
N VAL A 140 16.45 6.15 -15.52
CA VAL A 140 15.33 5.37 -15.01
C VAL A 140 15.83 4.25 -14.12
N VAL A 141 15.35 4.23 -12.87
CA VAL A 141 15.54 3.11 -11.96
C VAL A 141 14.56 2.00 -12.36
N THR A 142 15.09 0.81 -12.60
CA THR A 142 14.32 -0.35 -13.06
C THR A 142 14.34 -1.48 -12.03
N GLU A 143 13.36 -2.37 -12.09
CA GLU A 143 13.11 -3.43 -11.11
C GLU A 143 14.37 -4.26 -10.79
N GLN A 144 15.05 -4.75 -11.82
CA GLN A 144 16.27 -5.58 -11.72
C GLN A 144 17.50 -4.87 -11.14
N MET A 145 17.44 -3.55 -10.93
CA MET A 145 18.50 -2.80 -10.28
C MET A 145 18.35 -2.76 -8.76
N THR A 146 17.14 -3.01 -8.26
CA THR A 146 16.76 -2.64 -6.90
C THR A 146 16.44 -3.84 -6.02
N ALA A 147 16.51 -3.64 -4.70
CA ALA A 147 15.83 -4.49 -3.76
C ALA A 147 15.40 -3.65 -2.54
N TYR A 148 14.39 -4.13 -1.82
CA TYR A 148 14.02 -3.55 -0.54
C TYR A 148 14.90 -4.10 0.58
N PRO A 149 15.23 -3.28 1.59
CA PRO A 149 15.86 -3.76 2.81
C PRO A 149 15.03 -4.86 3.47
N PHE A 150 15.72 -5.83 4.07
CA PHE A 150 15.07 -6.86 4.87
C PHE A 150 14.42 -6.24 6.11
N ILE A 151 13.17 -6.61 6.38
CA ILE A 151 12.46 -6.30 7.61
C ILE A 151 12.35 -7.58 8.44
N ASP A 152 12.98 -7.57 9.62
CA ASP A 152 12.76 -8.63 10.61
C ASP A 152 11.40 -8.42 11.31
N LEU A 153 10.47 -9.33 11.03
CA LEU A 153 9.12 -9.39 11.58
C LEU A 153 8.94 -10.54 12.59
N SER A 154 10.04 -11.18 13.03
CA SER A 154 9.96 -12.31 13.96
C SER A 154 9.36 -11.93 15.33
N ASP A 155 9.53 -10.68 15.75
CA ASP A 155 8.95 -10.10 16.97
C ASP A 155 7.68 -9.26 16.67
N GLY A 156 7.01 -9.49 15.54
CA GLY A 156 5.82 -8.74 15.13
C GLY A 156 6.12 -7.45 14.36
N ASP A 157 5.09 -6.62 14.20
CA ASP A 157 5.07 -5.44 13.33
C ASP A 157 4.57 -4.17 14.05
N LEU A 158 4.58 -4.18 15.39
CA LEU A 158 4.30 -2.98 16.20
C LEU A 158 5.43 -1.96 16.05
N LYS A 159 5.07 -0.69 15.80
CA LYS A 159 6.06 0.40 15.79
C LYS A 159 6.74 0.54 17.16
N ALA A 160 8.02 0.85 17.12
CA ALA A 160 8.84 1.23 18.27
C ALA A 160 9.20 2.73 18.25
N SER A 161 9.14 3.38 17.09
CA SER A 161 9.42 4.79 16.88
C SER A 161 8.71 5.30 15.61
N ALA A 162 8.58 6.62 15.48
CA ALA A 162 7.82 7.22 14.39
C ALA A 162 8.32 6.85 12.98
N LYS A 163 9.63 6.65 12.80
CA LYS A 163 10.27 6.45 11.50
C LYS A 163 10.93 5.08 11.32
N ASP A 164 10.62 4.11 12.19
CA ASP A 164 11.03 2.73 11.93
C ASP A 164 10.20 2.08 10.82
N LYS A 165 10.60 0.86 10.46
CA LYS A 165 10.10 0.08 9.34
C LYS A 165 8.74 -0.58 9.57
N TYR A 166 8.26 -0.62 10.81
CA TYR A 166 7.09 -1.40 11.22
C TYR A 166 5.76 -0.72 10.88
N ALA A 167 4.69 -1.50 10.77
CA ALA A 167 3.42 -1.11 10.17
C ALA A 167 2.30 -0.72 11.13
N ILE A 168 2.37 -1.15 12.41
CA ILE A 168 1.25 -1.01 13.36
C ILE A 168 1.48 0.13 14.35
N PHE A 169 0.61 1.14 14.31
CA PHE A 169 0.63 2.29 15.22
C PHE A 169 -0.72 2.48 15.92
N ARG A 170 -0.72 3.31 16.96
CA ARG A 170 -1.90 3.57 17.80
C ARG A 170 -2.29 5.04 17.76
N GLN A 171 -3.59 5.30 17.83
CA GLN A 171 -4.14 6.60 18.23
C GLN A 171 -4.89 6.44 19.53
N ASN A 172 -4.51 7.19 20.55
CA ASN A 172 -5.16 7.16 21.85
C ASN A 172 -6.26 8.21 21.91
N TYR A 173 -7.49 7.76 22.15
CA TYR A 173 -8.67 8.62 22.31
C TYR A 173 -9.00 8.90 23.78
N GLY A 174 -8.40 8.16 24.72
CA GLY A 174 -8.55 8.40 26.15
C GLY A 174 -9.58 7.48 26.82
N PRO A 175 -9.52 7.34 28.16
CA PRO A 175 -10.30 6.36 28.91
C PRO A 175 -11.81 6.58 28.88
N GLU A 176 -12.26 7.79 28.56
CA GLU A 176 -13.65 8.18 28.42
C GLU A 176 -14.29 7.77 27.09
N ASN A 177 -13.47 7.38 26.10
CA ASN A 177 -13.92 6.96 24.78
C ASN A 177 -13.97 5.42 24.68
N PHE A 178 -14.87 4.92 23.83
CA PHE A 178 -14.91 3.51 23.45
C PHE A 178 -14.82 3.39 21.92
N PRO A 179 -13.76 2.74 21.40
CA PRO A 179 -12.63 2.20 22.13
C PRO A 179 -11.72 3.32 22.67
N GLN A 180 -10.94 3.03 23.71
CA GLN A 180 -10.03 4.02 24.31
C GLN A 180 -8.87 4.41 23.37
N TYR A 181 -8.60 3.56 22.40
CA TYR A 181 -7.60 3.73 21.37
C TYR A 181 -8.02 2.97 20.11
N VAL A 182 -7.36 3.27 18.99
CA VAL A 182 -7.50 2.52 17.73
C VAL A 182 -6.10 2.16 17.24
N ASP A 183 -5.89 0.87 16.94
CA ASP A 183 -4.68 0.41 16.28
C ASP A 183 -4.89 0.31 14.76
N PHE A 184 -3.96 0.90 14.03
CA PHE A 184 -3.90 0.97 12.58
C PHE A 184 -2.72 0.18 12.06
N GLY A 185 -2.93 -0.61 11.02
CA GLY A 185 -1.90 -1.36 10.30
C GLY A 185 -1.87 -0.90 8.85
N VAL A 186 -0.68 -0.57 8.35
CA VAL A 186 -0.49 -0.09 6.98
C VAL A 186 0.38 -1.06 6.18
N GLU A 187 -0.15 -1.60 5.09
CA GLU A 187 0.58 -2.47 4.17
C GLU A 187 0.61 -1.84 2.78
N VAL A 188 1.79 -1.73 2.17
CA VAL A 188 1.90 -1.13 0.84
C VAL A 188 1.76 -2.21 -0.23
N CYS A 189 0.72 -2.07 -1.06
CA CYS A 189 0.48 -2.90 -2.24
C CYS A 189 0.57 -4.41 -1.93
N LEU A 190 1.51 -5.12 -2.56
CA LEU A 190 1.66 -6.57 -2.42
C LEU A 190 2.13 -7.05 -1.04
N ASP A 191 2.48 -6.17 -0.09
CA ASP A 191 2.64 -6.59 1.31
C ASP A 191 1.35 -7.24 1.82
N HIS A 192 0.20 -6.71 1.38
CA HIS A 192 -1.10 -7.32 1.63
C HIS A 192 -1.18 -8.72 1.00
N SER A 193 -0.78 -8.89 -0.25
CA SER A 193 -0.81 -10.19 -0.92
C SER A 193 0.10 -11.23 -0.26
N ASP A 194 1.22 -10.81 0.33
CA ASP A 194 2.15 -11.65 1.11
C ASP A 194 1.68 -11.86 2.56
N VAL A 195 0.44 -11.47 2.86
CA VAL A 195 -0.23 -11.65 4.16
C VAL A 195 0.56 -11.06 5.32
N ARG A 196 1.29 -9.96 5.12
CA ARG A 196 2.25 -9.39 6.10
C ARG A 196 1.67 -9.27 7.51
N LEU A 197 0.60 -8.51 7.67
CA LEU A 197 -0.05 -8.26 8.96
C LEU A 197 -0.75 -9.51 9.46
N ARG A 198 -1.41 -10.27 8.56
CA ARG A 198 -2.10 -11.49 8.96
C ARG A 198 -1.13 -12.52 9.53
N ARG A 199 0.04 -12.73 8.91
CA ARG A 199 1.04 -13.71 9.33
C ARG A 199 1.44 -13.55 10.80
N ASN A 200 1.38 -12.33 11.31
CA ASN A 200 1.81 -12.03 12.66
C ASN A 200 0.67 -12.03 13.70
N ILE A 201 -0.62 -12.13 13.33
CA ILE A 201 -1.74 -11.96 14.28
C ILE A 201 -1.64 -12.83 15.54
N ASP A 202 -1.08 -14.05 15.41
CA ASP A 202 -0.95 -15.00 16.52
C ASP A 202 0.24 -14.68 17.45
N ASN A 203 1.22 -13.90 16.98
CA ASN A 203 2.50 -13.67 17.65
C ASN A 203 2.86 -12.19 17.82
N GLU A 204 1.98 -11.26 17.43
CA GLU A 204 2.19 -9.83 17.67
C GLU A 204 2.39 -9.60 19.19
N PRO A 205 3.39 -8.79 19.60
CA PRO A 205 3.72 -8.54 21.00
C PRO A 205 2.74 -7.54 21.63
N TRP A 206 1.45 -7.78 21.43
CA TRP A 206 0.37 -6.95 21.94
C TRP A 206 0.50 -6.75 23.47
N PRO A 207 0.38 -5.51 23.97
CA PRO A 207 0.47 -5.24 25.40
C PRO A 207 -0.56 -5.99 26.23
N GLN A 208 -1.76 -6.21 25.67
CA GLN A 208 -2.81 -7.02 26.28
C GLN A 208 -3.21 -8.16 25.34
N ALA A 209 -3.56 -9.31 25.92
CA ALA A 209 -3.95 -10.50 25.16
C ALA A 209 -5.24 -10.33 24.33
N VAL A 210 -5.98 -9.23 24.52
CA VAL A 210 -7.21 -8.89 23.79
C VAL A 210 -7.00 -7.80 22.75
N ASP A 211 -5.81 -7.19 22.70
CA ASP A 211 -5.53 -6.16 21.70
C ASP A 211 -5.42 -6.83 20.32
N ALA A 212 -5.88 -6.11 19.30
CA ALA A 212 -5.87 -6.56 17.92
C ALA A 212 -5.82 -5.36 16.97
N LEU A 213 -5.64 -5.64 15.69
CA LEU A 213 -5.69 -4.61 14.67
C LEU A 213 -7.13 -4.17 14.41
N HIS A 214 -7.41 -2.87 14.42
CA HIS A 214 -8.76 -2.36 14.23
C HIS A 214 -8.99 -1.78 12.83
N VAL A 215 -8.00 -1.08 12.27
CA VAL A 215 -8.00 -0.63 10.87
C VAL A 215 -6.83 -1.21 10.13
N GLN A 216 -7.08 -1.78 8.97
CA GLN A 216 -6.06 -2.15 8.00
C GLN A 216 -6.17 -1.26 6.76
N ILE A 217 -5.09 -0.55 6.41
CA ILE A 217 -5.04 0.40 5.29
C ILE A 217 -4.04 -0.12 4.26
N ILE A 218 -4.49 -0.20 3.01
CA ILE A 218 -3.73 -0.78 1.90
C ILE A 218 -3.62 0.24 0.77
N PRO A 219 -2.70 1.22 0.85
CA PRO A 219 -2.34 2.03 -0.32
C PRO A 219 -1.64 1.16 -1.35
N SER A 220 -2.08 1.20 -2.60
CA SER A 220 -1.64 0.27 -3.64
C SER A 220 -1.61 0.88 -5.05
N CYS A 221 -0.84 0.22 -5.91
CA CYS A 221 -0.84 0.37 -7.36
C CYS A 221 -0.72 -1.05 -7.95
N GLY A 222 -1.77 -1.86 -7.79
CA GLY A 222 -1.87 -3.23 -8.29
C GLY A 222 -2.63 -4.22 -7.41
N MET A 223 -3.23 -3.81 -6.29
CA MET A 223 -3.82 -4.72 -5.30
C MET A 223 -5.18 -4.24 -4.80
N GLN A 224 -6.13 -5.17 -4.82
CA GLN A 224 -7.43 -5.08 -4.15
C GLN A 224 -7.37 -5.75 -2.76
N ILE A 225 -8.36 -5.52 -1.90
CA ILE A 225 -8.47 -6.27 -0.63
C ILE A 225 -8.57 -7.77 -0.93
N ALA A 226 -7.81 -8.60 -0.24
CA ALA A 226 -7.85 -10.06 -0.35
C ALA A 226 -8.25 -10.68 0.98
N ALA A 227 -9.33 -11.46 1.01
CA ALA A 227 -9.79 -12.13 2.24
C ALA A 227 -8.71 -12.96 2.95
N PRO A 228 -7.80 -13.67 2.24
CA PRO A 228 -6.70 -14.39 2.87
C PRO A 228 -5.66 -13.50 3.58
N SER A 229 -5.69 -12.19 3.38
CA SER A 229 -4.68 -11.25 3.86
C SER A 229 -5.19 -10.28 4.93
N VAL A 230 -6.48 -10.33 5.23
CA VAL A 230 -7.08 -9.46 6.24
C VAL A 230 -6.69 -9.90 7.64
N ALA A 231 -6.22 -8.93 8.44
CA ALA A 231 -5.76 -9.08 9.81
C ALA A 231 -6.59 -8.29 10.83
N ALA A 232 -7.47 -7.39 10.36
CA ALA A 232 -8.34 -6.60 11.22
C ALA A 232 -9.33 -7.48 12.01
N ASP A 233 -9.61 -7.09 13.24
CA ASP A 233 -10.48 -7.81 14.17
C ASP A 233 -11.98 -7.64 13.80
N ALA A 234 -12.85 -8.42 14.47
CA ALA A 234 -14.29 -8.26 14.42
C ALA A 234 -14.70 -6.78 14.53
N MET A 235 -15.65 -6.37 13.69
CA MET A 235 -16.15 -5.00 13.56
C MET A 235 -15.15 -3.96 13.03
N GLY A 236 -13.86 -4.31 12.89
CA GLY A 236 -12.82 -3.48 12.30
C GLY A 236 -13.00 -3.25 10.80
N PHE A 237 -12.21 -2.31 10.27
CA PHE A 237 -12.28 -1.89 8.87
C PHE A 237 -11.03 -2.25 8.08
N VAL A 238 -11.24 -2.60 6.82
CA VAL A 238 -10.18 -2.74 5.83
C VAL A 238 -10.46 -1.77 4.70
N PHE A 239 -9.50 -0.89 4.41
CA PHE A 239 -9.59 0.12 3.37
C PHE A 239 -8.46 -0.02 2.37
N ASN A 240 -8.79 0.03 1.08
CA ASN A 240 -7.82 -0.03 -0.01
C ASN A 240 -8.02 1.13 -0.98
N CYS A 241 -6.90 1.63 -1.51
CA CYS A 241 -6.86 2.61 -2.58
C CYS A 241 -5.84 2.15 -3.62
N ASP A 242 -6.30 1.93 -4.85
CA ASP A 242 -5.53 1.40 -5.96
C ASP A 242 -5.50 2.38 -7.14
N GLY A 243 -4.33 2.56 -7.74
CA GLY A 243 -4.11 3.46 -8.88
C GLY A 243 -3.82 2.79 -10.22
N GLN A 244 -3.99 1.47 -10.35
CA GLN A 244 -3.63 0.74 -11.57
C GLN A 244 -4.84 0.28 -12.39
N TYR A 245 -5.89 -0.25 -11.74
CA TYR A 245 -7.05 -0.79 -12.44
C TYR A 245 -8.37 -0.53 -11.73
N ALA A 246 -9.46 -0.65 -12.48
CA ALA A 246 -10.82 -0.68 -11.92
C ALA A 246 -11.28 -2.13 -11.73
N LEU A 247 -12.15 -2.35 -10.74
CA LEU A 247 -12.67 -3.68 -10.41
C LEU A 247 -13.68 -4.19 -11.44
N ASP A 248 -14.35 -3.28 -12.15
CA ASP A 248 -15.28 -3.57 -13.23
C ASP A 248 -15.43 -2.34 -14.16
N THR A 249 -16.47 -2.31 -14.98
CA THR A 249 -16.73 -1.23 -15.96
C THR A 249 -17.51 -0.04 -15.40
N SER A 250 -17.94 -0.07 -14.14
CA SER A 250 -18.56 1.08 -13.48
C SER A 250 -17.54 2.22 -13.32
N ASN A 251 -18.02 3.46 -13.36
CA ASN A 251 -17.18 4.65 -13.23
C ASN A 251 -17.95 5.75 -12.52
N GLY A 252 -17.35 6.39 -11.51
CA GLY A 252 -17.97 7.54 -10.85
C GLY A 252 -19.22 7.20 -10.04
N THR A 253 -19.46 5.91 -9.76
CA THR A 253 -20.65 5.42 -9.07
C THR A 253 -20.27 4.53 -7.90
N ALA A 254 -21.06 4.59 -6.84
CA ALA A 254 -20.91 3.71 -5.69
C ALA A 254 -21.44 2.31 -6.01
N CYS A 255 -20.64 1.29 -5.73
CA CYS A 255 -20.92 -0.10 -6.01
C CYS A 255 -20.80 -0.94 -4.73
N GLN A 256 -21.45 -2.11 -4.71
CA GLN A 256 -21.27 -3.11 -3.65
C GLN A 256 -21.21 -4.50 -4.26
N GLY A 257 -20.47 -5.40 -3.63
CA GLY A 257 -20.39 -6.78 -4.08
C GLY A 257 -19.26 -7.55 -3.42
N VAL A 258 -19.07 -8.78 -3.89
CA VAL A 258 -17.94 -9.61 -3.51
C VAL A 258 -16.82 -9.39 -4.50
N GLN A 259 -15.68 -8.88 -4.02
CA GLN A 259 -14.46 -8.69 -4.80
C GLN A 259 -13.33 -9.44 -4.11
N ASN A 260 -12.64 -10.32 -4.83
CA ASN A 260 -11.58 -11.19 -4.27
C ASN A 260 -11.96 -11.90 -2.95
N SER A 261 -13.19 -12.43 -2.91
CA SER A 261 -13.80 -13.07 -1.74
C SER A 261 -14.08 -12.14 -0.54
N VAL A 262 -14.07 -10.83 -0.74
CA VAL A 262 -14.38 -9.81 0.27
C VAL A 262 -15.72 -9.16 -0.06
N GLN A 263 -16.69 -9.21 0.86
CA GLN A 263 -17.90 -8.40 0.73
C GLN A 263 -17.53 -6.95 1.07
N CYS A 264 -17.59 -6.07 0.07
CA CYS A 264 -17.19 -4.67 0.21
C CYS A 264 -18.15 -3.72 -0.51
N VAL A 265 -18.03 -2.45 -0.17
CA VAL A 265 -18.46 -1.34 -1.03
C VAL A 265 -17.23 -0.75 -1.71
N TYR A 266 -17.39 -0.29 -2.94
CA TYR A 266 -16.28 0.18 -3.75
C TYR A 266 -16.71 1.24 -4.76
N ALA A 267 -15.74 1.94 -5.31
CA ALA A 267 -15.93 2.87 -6.42
C ALA A 267 -14.70 2.82 -7.33
N ASN A 268 -14.96 2.92 -8.62
CA ASN A 268 -13.94 2.96 -9.66
C ASN A 268 -13.80 4.36 -10.23
N TYR A 269 -12.57 4.68 -10.66
CA TYR A 269 -12.25 5.81 -11.51
C TYR A 269 -11.73 5.26 -12.85
N LEU A 270 -12.41 5.59 -13.94
CA LEU A 270 -11.93 5.35 -15.30
C LEU A 270 -11.62 6.70 -15.95
N ASP A 271 -10.38 6.90 -16.37
CA ASP A 271 -9.98 8.10 -17.09
C ASP A 271 -10.44 8.03 -18.55
N ALA A 272 -11.34 8.93 -18.95
CA ALA A 272 -11.83 8.98 -20.32
C ALA A 272 -10.75 9.38 -21.34
N SER A 273 -9.72 10.10 -20.91
CA SER A 273 -8.60 10.56 -21.74
C SER A 273 -7.45 9.55 -21.79
N ASN A 274 -7.38 8.62 -20.84
CA ASN A 274 -6.35 7.61 -20.75
C ASN A 274 -6.95 6.24 -20.39
N PRO A 275 -7.52 5.49 -21.36
CA PRO A 275 -8.18 4.22 -21.08
C PRO A 275 -7.23 3.11 -20.63
N ALA A 276 -5.91 3.32 -20.70
CA ALA A 276 -4.91 2.41 -20.14
C ALA A 276 -4.77 2.53 -18.62
N TYR A 277 -5.36 3.57 -18.01
CA TYR A 277 -5.32 3.80 -16.58
C TYR A 277 -6.72 3.83 -15.98
N ALA A 278 -6.81 3.19 -14.83
CA ALA A 278 -7.98 3.21 -13.97
C ALA A 278 -7.51 3.10 -12.52
N GLY A 279 -8.44 3.29 -11.60
CA GLY A 279 -8.19 3.07 -10.18
C GLY A 279 -9.47 2.67 -9.49
N HIS A 280 -9.33 2.22 -8.25
CA HIS A 280 -10.45 1.89 -7.41
C HIS A 280 -10.15 2.15 -5.94
N THR A 281 -11.20 2.16 -5.14
CA THR A 281 -11.08 2.09 -3.68
C THR A 281 -12.09 1.08 -3.17
N GLN A 282 -11.79 0.43 -2.06
CA GLN A 282 -12.68 -0.52 -1.40
C GLN A 282 -12.74 -0.23 0.10
N LEU A 283 -13.92 -0.41 0.69
CA LEU A 283 -14.12 -0.46 2.13
C LEU A 283 -14.87 -1.74 2.49
N ALA A 284 -14.32 -2.49 3.43
CA ALA A 284 -14.94 -3.67 4.02
C ALA A 284 -14.98 -3.57 5.54
N ARG A 285 -16.02 -4.14 6.14
CA ARG A 285 -16.13 -4.29 7.61
C ARG A 285 -16.07 -5.76 7.97
N VAL A 286 -15.16 -6.10 8.86
CA VAL A 286 -14.96 -7.48 9.32
C VAL A 286 -16.14 -7.92 10.19
N GLN A 287 -16.72 -9.07 9.87
CA GLN A 287 -17.76 -9.71 10.68
C GLN A 287 -17.14 -10.71 11.66
N GLN A 288 -16.26 -11.58 11.15
CA GLN A 288 -15.45 -12.50 11.96
C GLN A 288 -14.00 -12.33 11.54
N PRO A 289 -13.06 -12.21 12.49
CA PRO A 289 -11.65 -12.07 12.18
C PRO A 289 -11.10 -13.34 11.54
N ALA A 290 -9.94 -13.22 10.90
CA ALA A 290 -9.20 -14.39 10.45
C ALA A 290 -8.76 -15.23 11.66
N VAL A 291 -8.68 -16.54 11.46
CA VAL A 291 -8.08 -17.48 12.43
C VAL A 291 -6.78 -17.99 11.85
N GLY A 292 -5.70 -17.85 12.63
CA GLY A 292 -4.36 -18.27 12.26
C GLY A 292 -3.67 -17.32 11.28
N GLY A 293 -2.38 -17.08 11.53
CA GLY A 293 -1.58 -16.20 10.69
C GLY A 293 -1.24 -16.77 9.31
N ASP A 294 -1.08 -18.08 9.18
CA ASP A 294 -0.94 -18.76 7.90
C ASP A 294 -2.31 -19.16 7.34
N PRO A 295 -2.78 -18.55 6.23
CA PRO A 295 -4.08 -18.88 5.62
C PRO A 295 -4.18 -20.34 5.13
N ASN A 296 -3.06 -21.02 4.92
CA ASN A 296 -3.02 -22.39 4.40
C ASN A 296 -2.87 -23.45 5.51
N ARG A 297 -2.70 -23.04 6.77
CA ARG A 297 -2.55 -23.96 7.89
C ARG A 297 -3.87 -24.68 8.20
N SER A 298 -3.78 -25.95 8.58
CA SER A 298 -4.95 -26.70 9.07
C SER A 298 -5.60 -25.99 10.26
N GLY A 299 -6.91 -25.75 10.17
CA GLY A 299 -7.69 -25.03 11.18
C GLY A 299 -7.69 -23.50 11.03
N ALA A 300 -6.97 -22.95 10.05
CA ALA A 300 -7.07 -21.53 9.71
C ALA A 300 -8.38 -21.22 8.97
N SER A 301 -8.88 -20.01 9.12
CA SER A 301 -10.01 -19.48 8.34
C SER A 301 -9.77 -18.02 7.97
N ASN A 302 -10.21 -17.62 6.78
CA ASN A 302 -10.19 -16.22 6.38
C ASN A 302 -11.20 -15.41 7.17
N ALA A 303 -10.99 -14.09 7.24
CA ALA A 303 -11.99 -13.18 7.75
C ALA A 303 -13.29 -13.27 6.91
N SER A 304 -14.42 -13.06 7.57
CA SER A 304 -15.71 -12.84 6.90
C SER A 304 -16.14 -11.39 7.03
N PHE A 305 -17.07 -10.94 6.20
CA PHE A 305 -17.35 -9.52 6.02
C PHE A 305 -18.84 -9.22 6.05
N GLN A 306 -19.18 -8.08 6.62
CA GLN A 306 -20.55 -7.57 6.66
C GLN A 306 -20.95 -6.98 5.31
N THR A 307 -22.26 -6.96 5.04
CA THR A 307 -22.78 -6.17 3.92
C THR A 307 -22.91 -4.72 4.34
N LEU A 308 -22.12 -3.85 3.71
CA LEU A 308 -22.23 -2.40 3.85
C LEU A 308 -23.13 -1.82 2.74
N GLY A 309 -23.85 -0.74 3.04
CA GLY A 309 -24.63 0.01 2.06
C GLY A 309 -23.81 1.10 1.35
N THR A 310 -24.25 1.50 0.16
CA THR A 310 -23.61 2.52 -0.67
C THR A 310 -24.22 3.92 -0.51
N GLN A 311 -25.24 4.08 0.33
CA GLN A 311 -26.10 5.28 0.32
C GLN A 311 -25.36 6.58 0.69
N ASP A 312 -24.32 6.46 1.52
CA ASP A 312 -23.53 7.58 2.01
C ASP A 312 -22.14 7.67 1.37
N MET A 313 -21.95 7.00 0.22
CA MET A 313 -20.75 7.16 -0.59
C MET A 313 -20.86 8.37 -1.51
N ALA A 314 -19.75 9.11 -1.65
CA ALA A 314 -19.62 10.18 -2.62
C ALA A 314 -18.35 9.99 -3.45
N ILE A 315 -18.48 10.19 -4.76
CA ILE A 315 -17.38 10.11 -5.72
C ILE A 315 -17.24 11.50 -6.33
N LEU A 316 -16.09 12.14 -6.08
CA LEU A 316 -15.81 13.50 -6.50
C LEU A 316 -14.61 13.49 -7.45
N SER A 317 -14.83 13.80 -8.73
CA SER A 317 -13.73 13.94 -9.69
C SER A 317 -12.80 15.07 -9.26
N VAL A 318 -11.50 14.81 -9.32
CA VAL A 318 -10.49 15.85 -9.05
C VAL A 318 -10.33 16.69 -10.32
N PRO A 319 -10.38 18.04 -10.22
CA PRO A 319 -10.11 18.89 -11.38
C PRO A 319 -8.68 18.70 -11.89
N ALA A 320 -8.53 18.56 -13.21
CA ALA A 320 -7.22 18.50 -13.83
C ALA A 320 -6.45 19.81 -13.61
N VAL A 321 -5.21 19.68 -13.15
CA VAL A 321 -4.24 20.78 -13.04
C VAL A 321 -3.15 20.53 -14.08
N PRO A 322 -3.16 21.22 -15.24
CA PRO A 322 -2.26 20.94 -16.35
C PRO A 322 -0.78 20.92 -15.97
N GLU A 323 -0.37 21.79 -15.05
CA GLU A 323 1.00 21.90 -14.54
C GLU A 323 1.46 20.66 -13.78
N LEU A 324 0.51 19.87 -13.25
CA LEU A 324 0.77 18.63 -12.51
C LEU A 324 0.58 17.38 -13.36
N ALA A 325 0.14 17.49 -14.61
CA ALA A 325 -0.15 16.33 -15.46
C ALA A 325 1.08 15.41 -15.65
N GLN A 326 2.29 15.98 -15.64
CA GLN A 326 3.54 15.22 -15.71
C GLN A 326 3.84 14.38 -14.45
N CYS A 327 3.18 14.66 -13.32
CA CYS A 327 3.38 13.96 -12.05
C CYS A 327 2.37 12.83 -11.83
N PHE A 328 1.25 12.83 -12.57
CA PHE A 328 0.16 11.86 -12.40
C PHE A 328 -0.13 11.14 -13.73
N ALA A 329 0.56 10.02 -13.96
CA ALA A 329 0.44 9.25 -15.21
C ALA A 329 -1.00 8.79 -15.53
N GLY A 330 -1.79 8.51 -14.49
CA GLY A 330 -3.20 8.11 -14.60
C GLY A 330 -4.21 9.26 -14.63
N GLY A 331 -3.76 10.51 -14.74
CA GLY A 331 -4.62 11.69 -14.72
C GLY A 331 -4.97 12.18 -13.32
N PRO A 332 -5.96 13.09 -13.19
CA PRO A 332 -6.26 13.75 -11.93
C PRO A 332 -6.92 12.86 -10.87
N GLY A 333 -7.58 11.77 -11.29
CA GLY A 333 -8.23 10.83 -10.38
C GLY A 333 -9.55 11.34 -9.78
N ALA A 334 -9.93 10.74 -8.66
CA ALA A 334 -11.14 11.08 -7.91
C ALA A 334 -10.90 10.91 -6.40
N VAL A 335 -11.70 11.62 -5.61
CA VAL A 335 -11.82 11.44 -4.16
C VAL A 335 -13.08 10.61 -3.90
N HIS A 336 -12.90 9.46 -3.24
CA HIS A 336 -14.00 8.60 -2.81
C HIS A 336 -14.19 8.73 -1.31
N ILE A 337 -15.38 9.17 -0.90
CA ILE A 337 -15.73 9.36 0.51
C ILE A 337 -16.74 8.29 0.89
N TYR A 338 -16.46 7.58 1.98
CA TYR A 338 -17.33 6.56 2.55
C TYR A 338 -17.91 7.11 3.86
N GLY A 339 -19.24 7.16 3.98
CA GLY A 339 -19.91 7.69 5.17
C GLY A 339 -19.99 9.21 5.22
N LEU A 340 -20.16 9.88 4.07
CA LEU A 340 -20.17 11.35 3.96
C LEU A 340 -21.23 12.01 4.86
N LYS A 341 -22.42 11.41 4.98
CA LYS A 341 -23.53 11.95 5.79
C LYS A 341 -23.74 11.19 7.08
N SER A 342 -23.43 9.90 7.07
CA SER A 342 -23.49 9.01 8.24
C SER A 342 -22.14 8.29 8.34
N PRO A 343 -21.18 8.85 9.09
CA PRO A 343 -19.90 8.19 9.34
C PRO A 343 -20.10 6.80 9.93
N TYR A 344 -19.19 5.87 9.64
CA TYR A 344 -19.27 4.52 10.16
C TYR A 344 -18.83 4.48 11.63
N ASP A 345 -19.66 3.88 12.48
CA ASP A 345 -19.29 3.60 13.87
C ASP A 345 -18.25 2.49 13.93
N PHE A 346 -17.18 2.72 14.68
CA PHE A 346 -16.04 1.83 14.80
C PHE A 346 -16.39 0.54 15.56
N TYR A 347 -17.12 0.69 16.67
CA TYR A 347 -17.78 -0.38 17.42
C TYR A 347 -19.17 0.12 17.83
N ALA A 348 -20.19 -0.72 17.62
CA ALA A 348 -21.60 -0.39 17.91
C ALA A 348 -22.08 -1.06 19.20
#